data_AF-A0A842Y5G9-F1
#
_entry.id   AF-A0A842Y5G9-F1
#
_cell.length_a   1.000
_cell.length_b   1.000
_cell.length_c   1.000
_cell.angle_alpha   90.00
_cell.angle_beta   90.00
_cell.angle_gamma   90.00
#
_symmetry.space_group_name_H-M   'P 1'
#
loop_
_entity.id
_entity.type
_entity.pdbx_description
1 polymer ?
#
loop_
_entity_poly.entity_id
_entity_poly.type
_entity_poly.pdbx_seq_one_letter_code
_entity_poly.pdbx_strand_id
1 'polypeptide(L)'
;MIITRPKSVDDILTMLDQFPDANICVVGCGICARKAETGGEPQVRKMVEALKCRGVDVLDGVMVKHACSASSWESLAEENPAIDNADIVLVMSCGAGVSLLGRISDKPVLSALDTTSLGGAFTNETLEALCGMCGECNVGMFAGLCPKSSCPKSQMNGPCGGLDDGKCEVGERDCIWVKIYETLEARGLLSLLDEIRQPVSHNRRL
;
A
#
# COMPACT_ATOMS: atom_id res chain seq x y z
N MET A 1 5.39 -4.70 -1.72
CA MET A 1 5.18 -3.24 -1.89
C MET A 1 3.83 -2.90 -1.29
N ILE A 2 3.70 -1.83 -0.52
CA ILE A 2 2.36 -1.42 -0.03
C ILE A 2 1.69 -0.59 -1.12
N ILE A 3 0.47 -0.97 -1.50
CA ILE A 3 -0.33 -0.27 -2.51
C ILE A 3 -1.11 0.85 -1.83
N THR A 4 -1.10 2.01 -2.47
CA THR A 4 -1.77 3.22 -2.00
C THR A 4 -2.67 3.80 -3.09
N ARG A 5 -3.69 4.56 -2.68
CA ARG A 5 -4.55 5.36 -3.57
C ARG A 5 -4.62 6.79 -3.04
N PRO A 6 -4.62 7.82 -3.91
CA PRO A 6 -4.73 9.19 -3.45
C PRO A 6 -6.11 9.48 -2.87
N LYS A 7 -6.16 10.21 -1.76
CA LYS A 7 -7.38 10.87 -1.30
C LYS A 7 -7.79 11.96 -2.29
N SER A 8 -9.08 12.29 -2.30
CA SER A 8 -9.50 13.48 -3.03
C SER A 8 -8.92 14.73 -2.35
N VAL A 9 -8.75 15.81 -3.11
CA VAL A 9 -8.29 17.08 -2.54
C VAL A 9 -9.29 17.59 -1.50
N ASP A 10 -10.60 17.34 -1.69
CA ASP A 10 -11.65 17.77 -0.77
C ASP A 10 -11.61 17.01 0.56
N ASP A 11 -11.28 15.71 0.54
CA ASP A 11 -11.03 14.94 1.77
C ASP A 11 -9.82 15.50 2.54
N ILE A 12 -8.76 15.89 1.82
CA ILE A 12 -7.57 16.49 2.42
C ILE A 12 -7.91 17.87 3.03
N LEU A 13 -8.68 18.70 2.32
CA LEU A 13 -9.14 19.99 2.86
C LEU A 13 -9.98 19.81 4.13
N THR A 14 -10.90 18.84 4.14
CA THR A 14 -11.72 18.51 5.33
C THR A 14 -10.85 18.13 6.53
N MET A 15 -9.71 17.46 6.31
CA MET A 15 -8.75 17.17 7.37
C MET A 15 -8.01 18.44 7.84
N LEU A 16 -7.66 19.33 6.92
CA LEU A 16 -6.97 20.59 7.20
C LEU A 16 -7.86 21.65 7.87
N ASP A 17 -9.18 21.60 7.70
CA ASP A 17 -10.13 22.52 8.36
C ASP A 17 -10.05 22.48 9.90
N GLN A 18 -9.49 21.39 10.46
CA GLN A 18 -9.22 21.26 11.90
C GLN A 18 -8.03 22.09 12.37
N PHE A 19 -7.25 22.67 11.45
CA PHE A 19 -6.03 23.41 11.70
C PHE A 19 -6.04 24.72 10.88
N PRO A 20 -6.88 25.69 11.26
CA PRO A 20 -6.99 26.96 10.54
C PRO A 20 -5.64 27.70 10.54
N ASP A 21 -5.33 28.35 9.42
CA ASP A 21 -4.13 29.17 9.21
C ASP A 21 -2.79 28.41 9.28
N ALA A 22 -2.80 27.08 9.39
CA ALA A 22 -1.60 26.26 9.43
C ALA A 22 -0.94 26.17 8.05
N ASN A 23 0.36 26.41 7.99
CA ASN A 23 1.15 26.13 6.81
C ASN A 23 1.59 24.66 6.80
N ILE A 24 1.75 24.09 5.60
CA ILE A 24 2.01 22.65 5.46
C ILE A 24 3.23 22.35 4.59
N CYS A 25 3.90 21.24 4.87
CA CYS A 25 4.87 20.63 3.96
C CYS A 25 4.29 19.31 3.42
N VAL A 26 4.29 19.16 2.09
CA VAL A 26 3.85 17.92 1.43
C VAL A 26 5.05 17.00 1.24
N VAL A 27 4.97 15.75 1.72
CA VAL A 27 6.09 14.80 1.65
C VAL A 27 5.69 13.52 0.93
N GLY A 28 6.30 13.24 -0.21
CA GLY A 28 6.15 11.97 -0.93
C GLY A 28 7.11 10.88 -0.47
N CYS A 29 6.82 9.63 -0.84
CA CYS A 29 7.64 8.47 -0.48
C CYS A 29 8.34 7.85 -1.70
N GLY A 30 9.67 7.81 -1.66
CA GLY A 30 10.54 7.38 -2.76
C GLY A 30 10.50 5.89 -3.13
N ILE A 31 9.78 5.04 -2.35
CA ILE A 31 9.72 3.59 -2.59
C ILE A 31 8.35 3.15 -3.09
N CYS A 32 7.44 2.76 -2.20
CA CYS A 32 6.20 2.09 -2.58
C CYS A 32 5.23 3.05 -3.26
N ALA A 33 5.02 4.24 -2.67
CA ALA A 33 4.08 5.21 -3.23
C ALA A 33 4.57 5.78 -4.57
N ARG A 34 5.89 5.97 -4.74
CA ARG A 34 6.49 6.29 -6.04
C ARG A 34 6.24 5.21 -7.08
N LYS A 35 6.51 3.93 -6.74
CA LYS A 35 6.28 2.80 -7.66
C LYS A 35 4.81 2.58 -8.00
N ALA A 36 3.92 2.88 -7.06
CA ALA A 36 2.48 2.87 -7.28
C ALA A 36 1.94 4.15 -7.94
N GLU A 37 2.82 5.08 -8.32
CA GLU A 37 2.46 6.36 -8.96
C GLU A 37 1.43 7.18 -8.18
N THR A 38 1.49 7.12 -6.85
CA THR A 38 0.56 7.82 -5.95
C THR A 38 1.25 8.83 -5.03
N GLY A 39 2.56 8.73 -4.83
CA GLY A 39 3.31 9.63 -3.95
C GLY A 39 4.75 9.86 -4.38
N GLY A 40 5.03 9.76 -5.68
CA GLY A 40 6.31 10.18 -6.27
C GLY A 40 6.33 11.67 -6.60
N GLU A 41 7.44 12.15 -7.14
CA GLU A 41 7.65 13.58 -7.47
C GLU A 41 6.55 14.18 -8.35
N PRO A 42 6.06 13.51 -9.42
CA PRO A 42 4.97 14.05 -10.22
C PRO A 42 3.68 14.24 -9.39
N GLN A 43 3.37 13.29 -8.51
CA GLN A 43 2.19 13.33 -7.67
C GLN A 43 2.30 14.37 -6.55
N VAL A 44 3.48 14.52 -5.93
CA VAL A 44 3.74 15.56 -4.93
C VAL A 44 3.57 16.94 -5.54
N ARG A 45 4.18 17.21 -6.71
CA ARG A 45 4.03 18.51 -7.40
C ARG A 45 2.57 18.82 -7.70
N LYS A 46 1.84 17.84 -8.25
CA LYS A 46 0.41 17.99 -8.55
C LYS A 46 -0.43 18.27 -7.29
N MET A 47 -0.11 17.62 -6.17
CA MET A 47 -0.80 17.85 -4.89
C MET A 47 -0.51 19.24 -4.33
N VAL A 48 0.76 19.67 -4.35
CA VAL A 48 1.16 21.03 -3.93
C VAL A 48 0.42 22.09 -4.75
N GLU A 49 0.41 21.95 -6.08
CA GLU A 49 -0.31 22.87 -6.97
C GLU A 49 -1.81 22.89 -6.66
N ALA A 50 -2.43 21.71 -6.50
CA ALA A 50 -3.86 21.61 -6.19
C ALA A 50 -4.22 22.28 -4.85
N LEU A 51 -3.42 22.08 -3.81
CA LEU A 51 -3.65 22.68 -2.49
C LEU A 51 -3.41 24.19 -2.49
N LYS A 52 -2.36 24.67 -3.17
CA LYS A 52 -2.12 26.12 -3.36
C LYS A 52 -3.27 26.80 -4.11
N CYS A 53 -3.79 26.17 -5.17
CA CYS A 53 -4.96 26.67 -5.91
C CYS A 53 -6.23 26.76 -5.05
N ARG A 54 -6.28 26.00 -3.95
CA ARG A 54 -7.40 26.00 -2.99
C ARG A 54 -7.16 26.94 -1.80
N GLY A 55 -6.07 27.71 -1.81
CA GLY A 55 -5.74 28.68 -0.77
C GLY A 55 -5.00 28.11 0.44
N VAL A 56 -4.54 26.86 0.38
CA VAL A 56 -3.71 26.27 1.44
C VAL A 56 -2.29 26.84 1.35
N ASP A 57 -1.73 27.27 2.48
CA ASP A 57 -0.35 27.71 2.56
C ASP A 57 0.60 26.49 2.56
N VAL A 58 1.15 26.16 1.39
CA VAL A 58 2.07 25.04 1.22
C VAL A 58 3.49 25.57 1.09
N LEU A 59 4.32 25.32 2.09
CA LEU A 59 5.72 25.75 2.13
C LEU A 59 6.54 25.10 1.01
N ASP A 60 6.49 23.76 0.92
CA ASP A 60 7.22 23.00 -0.09
C ASP A 60 6.63 21.60 -0.33
N GLY A 61 7.07 20.95 -1.41
CA GLY A 61 6.82 19.55 -1.74
C GLY A 61 8.13 18.78 -1.86
N VAL A 62 8.42 17.91 -0.90
CA VAL A 62 9.70 17.17 -0.82
C VAL A 62 9.50 15.65 -0.85
N MET A 63 10.60 14.90 -0.95
CA MET A 63 10.57 13.44 -1.04
C MET A 63 11.38 12.79 0.06
N VAL A 64 10.74 12.02 0.94
CA VAL A 64 11.47 11.12 1.84
C VAL A 64 11.92 9.87 1.10
N LYS A 65 13.18 9.48 1.29
CA LYS A 65 13.74 8.27 0.66
C LYS A 65 12.93 7.03 1.04
N HIS A 66 12.75 6.79 2.35
CA HIS A 66 11.94 5.71 2.90
C HIS A 66 11.04 6.23 4.01
N ALA A 67 9.74 6.43 3.74
CA ALA A 67 8.80 6.92 4.76
C ALA A 67 8.67 5.99 5.98
N CYS A 68 9.01 4.70 5.83
CA CYS A 68 9.03 3.72 6.92
C CYS A 68 10.40 3.59 7.63
N SER A 69 11.31 4.56 7.46
CA SER A 69 12.63 4.59 8.13
C SER A 69 12.83 5.91 8.86
N ALA A 70 13.05 5.87 10.18
CA ALA A 70 13.24 7.09 11.00
C ALA A 70 14.44 7.91 10.52
N SER A 71 15.56 7.24 10.23
CA SER A 71 16.76 7.87 9.68
C SER A 71 16.54 8.61 8.35
N SER A 72 15.57 8.18 7.53
CA SER A 72 15.25 8.89 6.29
C SER A 72 14.48 10.19 6.56
N TRP A 73 13.71 10.26 7.65
CA TRP A 73 13.05 11.49 8.08
C TRP A 73 14.05 12.46 8.71
N GLU A 74 14.96 11.97 9.55
CA GLU A 74 16.04 12.76 10.15
C GLU A 74 16.89 13.45 9.07
N SER A 75 17.42 12.69 8.09
CA SER A 75 18.18 13.27 6.99
C SER A 75 17.37 14.27 6.17
N LEU A 76 16.08 14.00 5.95
CA LEU A 76 15.24 14.90 5.17
C LEU A 76 14.99 16.23 5.89
N ALA A 77 14.79 16.21 7.22
CA ALA A 77 14.61 17.40 8.03
C ALA A 77 15.89 18.25 8.07
N GLU A 78 17.06 17.63 8.22
CA GLU A 78 18.37 18.31 8.15
C GLU A 78 18.59 19.01 6.80
N GLU A 79 18.15 18.40 5.70
CA GLU A 79 18.33 18.91 4.34
C GLU A 79 17.25 19.93 3.93
N ASN A 80 16.05 19.88 4.52
CA ASN A 80 14.89 20.65 4.07
C ASN A 80 14.22 21.40 5.24
N PRO A 81 14.56 22.70 5.43
CA PRO A 81 13.97 23.53 6.47
C PRO A 81 12.45 23.64 6.41
N ALA A 82 11.83 23.38 5.24
CA ALA A 82 10.37 23.40 5.08
C ALA A 82 9.65 22.39 5.98
N ILE A 83 10.27 21.26 6.32
CA ILE A 83 9.69 20.28 7.25
C ILE A 83 9.65 20.85 8.66
N ASP A 84 10.73 21.50 9.08
CA ASP A 84 10.86 22.11 10.41
C ASP A 84 10.06 23.41 10.55
N ASN A 85 9.85 24.13 9.46
CA ASN A 85 9.03 25.35 9.45
C ASN A 85 7.54 25.08 9.28
N ALA A 86 7.15 23.90 8.80
CA ALA A 86 5.74 23.55 8.61
C ALA A 86 5.01 23.35 9.93
N ASP A 87 3.78 23.85 10.04
CA ASP A 87 2.89 23.51 11.17
C ASP A 87 2.37 22.07 11.04
N ILE A 88 2.16 21.58 9.81
CA ILE A 88 1.65 20.23 9.52
C ILE A 88 2.47 19.56 8.43
N VAL A 89 2.71 18.25 8.57
CA VAL A 89 3.29 17.43 7.51
C VAL A 89 2.22 16.58 6.85
N LEU A 90 1.90 16.86 5.57
CA LEU A 90 0.99 16.07 4.76
C LEU A 90 1.76 14.99 3.99
N VAL A 91 1.62 13.74 4.42
CA VAL A 91 2.45 12.64 3.92
C VAL A 91 1.72 11.85 2.83
N MET A 92 2.29 11.84 1.63
CA MET A 92 1.89 11.01 0.50
C MET A 92 2.58 9.63 0.55
N SER A 93 2.29 8.86 1.60
CA SER A 93 2.80 7.50 1.80
C SER A 93 1.73 6.57 2.40
N CYS A 94 2.05 5.28 2.53
CA CYS A 94 1.18 4.33 3.23
C CYS A 94 1.06 4.63 4.73
N GLY A 95 0.07 4.04 5.38
CA GLY A 95 -0.24 4.26 6.79
C GLY A 95 0.92 3.95 7.74
N ALA A 96 1.79 2.98 7.38
CA ALA A 96 2.99 2.70 8.18
C ALA A 96 3.98 3.88 8.19
N GLY A 97 4.15 4.59 7.06
CA GLY A 97 5.03 5.75 6.96
C GLY A 97 4.48 6.96 7.71
N VAL A 98 3.18 7.23 7.55
CA VAL A 98 2.44 8.26 8.30
C VAL A 98 2.55 8.00 9.80
N SER A 99 2.30 6.75 10.21
CA SER A 99 2.32 6.31 11.60
C SER A 99 3.72 6.39 12.23
N LEU A 100 4.78 6.14 11.46
CA LEU A 100 6.14 6.30 11.95
C LEU A 100 6.44 7.77 12.23
N LEU A 101 6.17 8.65 11.25
CA LEU A 101 6.42 10.08 11.45
C LEU A 101 5.62 10.63 12.63
N GLY A 102 4.34 10.26 12.78
CA GLY A 102 3.52 10.68 13.92
C GLY A 102 3.99 10.18 15.29
N ARG A 103 4.98 9.28 15.36
CA ARG A 103 5.62 8.87 16.63
C ARG A 103 6.91 9.64 16.93
N ILE A 104 7.58 10.15 15.90
CA ILE A 104 8.90 10.79 16.02
C ILE A 104 8.83 12.31 15.82
N SER A 105 7.75 12.83 15.24
CA SER A 105 7.47 14.25 15.11
C SER A 105 6.54 14.72 16.22
N ASP A 106 6.79 15.93 16.69
CA ASP A 106 5.97 16.73 17.59
C ASP A 106 4.82 17.46 16.87
N LYS A 107 4.76 17.39 15.54
CA LYS A 107 3.79 18.09 14.70
C LYS A 107 2.62 17.18 14.31
N PRO A 108 1.44 17.75 14.00
CA PRO A 108 0.38 17.01 13.33
C PRO A 108 0.88 16.39 12.01
N VAL A 109 0.60 15.10 11.83
CA VAL A 109 0.93 14.35 10.62
C VAL A 109 -0.35 13.83 9.98
N LEU A 110 -0.61 14.25 8.75
CA LEU A 110 -1.80 13.88 8.00
C LEU A 110 -1.44 12.96 6.84
N SER A 111 -2.38 12.10 6.45
CA SER A 111 -2.21 11.21 5.31
C SER A 111 -2.94 11.73 4.08
N ALA A 112 -2.22 11.84 2.96
CA ALA A 112 -2.81 12.15 1.66
C ALA A 112 -3.21 10.89 0.86
N LEU A 113 -2.86 9.68 1.33
CA LEU A 113 -3.13 8.43 0.61
C LEU A 113 -3.83 7.40 1.50
N ASP A 114 -4.72 6.61 0.90
CA ASP A 114 -5.26 5.40 1.50
C ASP A 114 -4.35 4.21 1.25
N THR A 115 -4.08 3.42 2.30
CA THR A 115 -3.41 2.12 2.17
C THR A 115 -4.44 1.06 1.81
N THR A 116 -4.30 0.45 0.64
CA THR A 116 -5.33 -0.46 0.13
C THR A 116 -4.96 -1.94 0.31
N SER A 117 -3.71 -2.31 0.03
CA SER A 117 -3.29 -3.70 0.13
C SER A 117 -1.77 -3.85 0.16
N LEU A 118 -1.31 -5.08 0.45
CA LEU A 118 0.06 -5.48 0.17
C LEU A 118 0.10 -6.15 -1.22
N GLY A 119 0.96 -5.63 -2.10
CA GLY A 119 1.00 -6.01 -3.50
C GLY A 119 2.39 -5.89 -4.11
N GLY A 120 2.41 -5.80 -5.44
CA GLY A 120 3.60 -5.68 -6.26
C GLY A 120 3.35 -4.79 -7.47
N ALA A 121 4.43 -4.38 -8.13
CA ALA A 121 4.38 -3.73 -9.42
C ALA A 121 5.19 -4.58 -10.41
N PHE A 122 4.62 -4.81 -11.59
CA PHE A 122 5.24 -5.51 -12.70
C PHE A 122 4.97 -4.70 -13.96
N THR A 123 6.01 -4.31 -14.70
CA THR A 123 5.96 -3.60 -16.01
C THR A 123 4.63 -2.90 -16.34
N ASN A 124 4.46 -1.67 -15.83
CA ASN A 124 3.29 -0.78 -15.97
C ASN A 124 1.97 -1.25 -15.31
N GLU A 125 1.95 -2.38 -14.63
CA GLU A 125 0.79 -2.89 -13.91
C GLU A 125 1.05 -2.99 -12.40
N THR A 126 0.01 -2.69 -11.62
CA THR A 126 0.01 -2.90 -10.18
C THR A 126 -0.81 -4.14 -9.85
N LEU A 127 -0.16 -5.10 -9.19
CA LEU A 127 -0.83 -6.28 -8.64
C LEU A 127 -1.24 -6.00 -7.21
N GLU A 128 -2.54 -5.80 -7.00
CA GLU A 128 -3.13 -5.61 -5.68
C GLU A 128 -3.31 -6.95 -4.94
N ALA A 129 -3.40 -6.89 -3.61
CA ALA A 129 -3.78 -8.01 -2.76
C ALA A 129 -3.00 -9.33 -3.00
N LEU A 130 -1.67 -9.23 -3.14
CA LEU A 130 -0.78 -10.41 -3.23
C LEU A 130 -0.57 -11.09 -1.86
N CYS A 131 -0.78 -10.37 -0.76
CA CYS A 131 -0.64 -10.91 0.58
C CYS A 131 -1.71 -10.36 1.52
N GLY A 132 -2.37 -11.28 2.23
CA GLY A 132 -3.37 -10.92 3.22
C GLY A 132 -2.77 -10.44 4.54
N MET A 133 -1.47 -10.64 4.79
CA MET A 133 -0.75 -10.39 6.05
C MET A 133 -1.24 -11.26 7.23
N CYS A 134 -1.53 -12.55 7.01
CA CYS A 134 -2.14 -13.43 8.02
C CYS A 134 -1.25 -13.93 9.16
N GLY A 135 0.06 -13.65 9.15
CA GLY A 135 0.98 -14.15 10.17
C GLY A 135 1.27 -15.66 10.10
N GLU A 136 0.78 -16.33 9.05
CA GLU A 136 0.95 -17.78 8.82
C GLU A 136 1.22 -18.01 7.33
N CYS A 137 2.48 -17.91 6.93
CA CYS A 137 2.86 -18.00 5.53
C CYS A 137 2.99 -19.46 5.08
N ASN A 138 2.22 -19.84 4.06
CA ASN A 138 2.25 -21.17 3.43
C ASN A 138 2.30 -21.09 1.90
N VAL A 139 2.61 -19.92 1.33
CA VAL A 139 2.64 -19.69 -0.13
C VAL A 139 3.60 -20.62 -0.87
N GLY A 140 4.64 -21.10 -0.18
CA GLY A 140 5.57 -22.11 -0.73
C GLY A 140 4.89 -23.42 -1.13
N MET A 141 3.75 -23.75 -0.51
CA MET A 141 2.97 -24.95 -0.85
C MET A 141 2.06 -24.73 -2.07
N PHE A 142 1.92 -23.48 -2.53
CA PHE A 142 0.99 -23.05 -3.57
C PHE A 142 1.73 -22.36 -4.72
N ALA A 143 2.87 -22.92 -5.14
CA ALA A 143 3.73 -22.37 -6.18
C ALA A 143 4.26 -20.94 -5.97
N GLY A 144 4.18 -20.40 -4.74
CA GLY A 144 4.51 -19.01 -4.43
C GLY A 144 3.35 -18.03 -4.60
N LEU A 145 2.14 -18.52 -4.88
CA LEU A 145 0.93 -17.74 -5.05
C LEU A 145 0.06 -17.84 -3.79
N CYS A 146 -0.47 -16.73 -3.27
CA CYS A 146 -1.26 -16.76 -2.03
C CYS A 146 -2.74 -17.03 -2.31
N PRO A 147 -3.28 -18.25 -2.06
CA PRO A 147 -4.68 -18.53 -2.31
C PRO A 147 -5.59 -17.73 -1.37
N LYS A 148 -5.17 -17.48 -0.12
CA LYS A 148 -5.95 -16.69 0.84
C LYS A 148 -6.21 -15.25 0.38
N SER A 149 -5.20 -14.63 -0.21
CA SER A 149 -5.25 -13.22 -0.61
C SER A 149 -5.88 -13.05 -1.99
N SER A 150 -5.53 -13.92 -2.94
CA SER A 150 -5.96 -13.78 -4.34
C SER A 150 -7.28 -14.50 -4.65
N CYS A 151 -7.73 -15.45 -3.82
CA CYS A 151 -9.08 -15.99 -3.91
C CYS A 151 -10.08 -15.05 -3.21
N PRO A 152 -11.15 -14.59 -3.87
CA PRO A 152 -12.17 -13.74 -3.23
C PRO A 152 -12.93 -14.46 -2.10
N LYS A 153 -12.89 -15.79 -2.08
CA LYS A 153 -13.46 -16.62 -0.99
C LYS A 153 -12.42 -16.96 0.10
N SER A 154 -11.18 -16.49 -0.05
CA SER A 154 -10.05 -16.77 0.84
C SER A 154 -9.84 -18.26 1.17
N GLN A 155 -10.20 -19.16 0.25
CA GLN A 155 -10.10 -20.60 0.47
C GLN A 155 -8.65 -21.08 0.45
N MET A 156 -8.28 -21.83 1.48
CA MET A 156 -6.93 -22.40 1.64
C MET A 156 -6.74 -23.72 0.88
N ASN A 157 -7.82 -24.47 0.67
CA ASN A 157 -7.84 -25.69 -0.10
C ASN A 157 -8.93 -25.52 -1.16
N GLY A 158 -8.56 -25.55 -2.43
CA GLY A 158 -9.47 -25.44 -3.56
C GLY A 158 -9.29 -26.59 -4.55
N PRO A 159 -9.89 -26.50 -5.75
CA PRO A 159 -10.83 -25.46 -6.19
C PRO A 159 -12.23 -25.58 -5.57
N CYS A 160 -13.00 -24.49 -5.56
CA CYS A 160 -14.31 -24.39 -4.88
C CYS A 160 -15.54 -24.70 -5.75
N GLY A 161 -15.35 -25.24 -6.97
CA GLY A 161 -16.42 -25.50 -7.94
C GLY A 161 -16.94 -24.29 -8.72
N GLY A 162 -16.71 -23.07 -8.23
CA GLY A 162 -17.03 -21.80 -8.91
C GLY A 162 -16.08 -21.41 -10.03
N LEU A 163 -15.67 -22.37 -10.85
CA LEU A 163 -14.74 -22.18 -11.96
C LEU A 163 -15.51 -22.30 -13.26
N ASP A 164 -15.33 -21.33 -14.16
CA ASP A 164 -15.81 -21.40 -15.54
C ASP A 164 -14.67 -21.01 -16.49
N ASP A 165 -14.26 -21.94 -17.36
CA ASP A 165 -13.15 -21.78 -18.33
C ASP A 165 -11.90 -21.07 -17.77
N GLY A 166 -11.41 -21.51 -16.61
CA GLY A 166 -10.22 -20.92 -15.97
C GLY A 166 -10.49 -19.63 -15.16
N LYS A 167 -11.70 -19.08 -15.22
CA LYS A 167 -12.12 -17.84 -14.53
C LYS A 167 -12.89 -18.12 -13.24
N CYS A 168 -12.77 -17.22 -12.27
CA CYS A 168 -13.56 -17.28 -11.04
C CYS A 168 -14.99 -16.80 -11.31
N GLU A 169 -16.00 -17.39 -10.64
CA GLU A 169 -17.37 -16.86 -10.74
C GLU A 169 -17.53 -15.50 -10.03
N VAL A 170 -16.62 -15.16 -9.12
CA VAL A 170 -16.59 -13.88 -8.42
C VAL A 170 -15.73 -12.88 -9.21
N GLY A 171 -16.39 -12.22 -10.16
CA GLY A 171 -15.82 -11.21 -11.04
C GLY A 171 -15.01 -11.80 -12.19
N GLU A 172 -14.78 -10.99 -13.23
CA GLU A 172 -14.06 -11.40 -14.45
C GLU A 172 -12.53 -11.51 -14.23
N ARG A 173 -12.10 -12.42 -13.36
CA ARG A 173 -10.70 -12.63 -13.00
C ARG A 173 -10.28 -14.09 -13.16
N ASP A 174 -9.00 -14.31 -13.39
CA ASP A 174 -8.44 -15.65 -13.41
C ASP A 174 -8.56 -16.31 -12.04
N CYS A 175 -8.92 -17.59 -12.02
CA CYS A 175 -8.94 -18.36 -10.79
C CYS A 175 -7.51 -18.63 -10.31
N ILE A 176 -7.20 -18.22 -9.07
CA ILE A 176 -5.88 -18.46 -8.48
C ILE A 176 -5.53 -19.95 -8.39
N TRP A 177 -6.53 -20.82 -8.19
CA TRP A 177 -6.31 -22.26 -8.09
C TRP A 177 -5.92 -22.90 -9.42
N VAL A 178 -6.39 -22.36 -10.54
CA VAL A 178 -5.94 -22.77 -11.88
C VAL A 178 -4.47 -22.39 -12.05
N LYS A 179 -4.11 -21.14 -11.75
CA LYS A 179 -2.70 -20.68 -11.78
C LYS A 179 -1.78 -21.50 -10.88
N ILE A 180 -2.24 -21.84 -9.67
CA ILE A 180 -1.48 -22.69 -8.73
C ILE A 180 -1.27 -24.07 -9.33
N TYR A 181 -2.34 -24.72 -9.83
CA TYR A 181 -2.27 -26.05 -10.41
C TYR A 181 -1.31 -26.08 -11.61
N GLU A 182 -1.51 -25.21 -12.60
CA GLU A 182 -0.68 -25.15 -13.82
C GLU A 182 0.80 -24.89 -13.48
N THR A 183 1.07 -24.01 -12.51
CA THR A 183 2.44 -23.71 -12.09
C THR A 183 3.09 -24.89 -11.35
N LEU A 184 2.34 -25.64 -10.54
CA LEU A 184 2.86 -26.84 -9.87
C LEU A 184 3.05 -28.00 -10.85
N GLU A 185 2.14 -28.19 -11.80
CA GLU A 185 2.23 -29.19 -12.85
C GLU A 185 3.48 -28.97 -13.72
N ALA A 186 3.68 -27.74 -14.20
CA ALA A 186 4.86 -27.38 -14.98
C ALA A 186 6.19 -27.59 -14.21
N ARG A 187 6.15 -27.61 -12.87
CA ARG A 187 7.31 -27.84 -11.99
C ARG A 187 7.45 -29.28 -11.52
N GLY A 188 6.49 -30.17 -11.83
CA GLY A 188 6.48 -31.55 -11.31
C GLY A 188 6.23 -31.64 -9.80
N LEU A 189 5.50 -30.67 -9.22
CA LEU A 189 5.28 -30.52 -7.77
C LEU A 189 3.81 -30.68 -7.35
N LEU A 190 3.00 -31.38 -8.15
CA LEU A 190 1.56 -31.54 -7.87
C LEU A 190 1.26 -32.24 -6.53
N SER A 191 2.17 -33.09 -6.04
CA SER A 191 2.01 -33.78 -4.75
C SER A 191 1.88 -32.82 -3.56
N LEU A 192 2.27 -31.55 -3.70
CA LEU A 192 2.04 -30.53 -2.67
C LEU A 192 0.54 -30.26 -2.42
N LEU A 193 -0.32 -30.55 -3.40
CA LEU A 193 -1.77 -30.38 -3.31
C LEU A 193 -2.49 -31.56 -2.64
N ASP A 194 -1.82 -32.69 -2.44
CA ASP A 194 -2.40 -33.87 -1.79
C ASP A 194 -2.68 -33.64 -0.29
N GLU A 195 -1.97 -32.70 0.32
CA GLU A 195 -2.06 -32.41 1.75
C GLU A 195 -3.09 -31.31 2.04
N ILE A 196 -4.14 -31.67 2.80
CA ILE A 196 -5.16 -30.73 3.27
C ILE A 196 -4.57 -29.81 4.33
N ARG A 197 -4.69 -28.50 4.12
CA ARG A 197 -4.21 -27.47 5.05
C ARG A 197 -5.30 -27.04 6.02
N GLN A 198 -4.90 -26.83 7.28
CA GLN A 198 -5.80 -26.27 8.28
C GLN A 198 -6.15 -24.81 7.96
N PRO A 199 -7.32 -24.32 8.39
CA PRO A 199 -7.65 -22.90 8.32
C PRO A 199 -6.59 -22.05 9.03
N VAL A 200 -6.25 -20.91 8.44
CA VAL A 200 -5.27 -19.98 9.01
C VAL A 200 -5.80 -19.37 10.30
N SER A 201 -5.00 -19.38 11.36
CA SER A 201 -5.39 -18.82 12.66
C SER A 201 -5.45 -17.28 12.62
N HIS A 202 -6.60 -16.73 12.99
CA HIS A 202 -6.79 -15.27 13.09
C HIS A 202 -6.08 -14.66 14.31
N ASN A 203 -5.76 -15.46 15.34
CA ASN A 203 -5.10 -15.00 16.55
C ASN A 203 -3.64 -14.57 16.32
N ARG A 204 -3.02 -14.96 15.19
CA ARG A 204 -1.62 -14.59 14.90
C ARG A 204 -1.43 -13.10 14.58
N ARG A 205 -2.51 -12.31 14.48
CA ARG A 205 -2.47 -10.86 14.26
C ARG A 205 -2.78 -10.02 15.50
N LEU A 206 -3.20 -10.68 16.59
CA LEU A 206 -3.53 -10.06 17.88
C LEU A 206 -2.32 -10.15 18.80
#